data_AF-A0A382VC81-F1
#
_entry.id   AF-A0A382VC81-F1
#
_cell.length_a   1.000
_cell.length_b   1.000
_cell.length_c   1.000
_cell.angle_alpha   90.00
_cell.angle_beta   90.00
_cell.angle_gamma   90.00
#
_symmetry.space_group_name_H-M   'P 1'
#
loop_
_entity.id
_entity.type
_entity.pdbx_description
1 polymer ?
#
loop_
_entity_poly.entity_id
_entity_poly.type
_entity_poly.pdbx_seq_one_letter_code
_entity_poly.pdbx_strand_id
1 'polypeptide(L)'
;MAILVAVPMVFLYRMIFFGEIVTTNDELERHPINAWRDGYVSQNDQIPQWFPNLFSGMPSYGGFIYTNGDPTKLLRNKVLYNPGLKIWFYLALSGVGMFVLLRLIGISRNSALFGSLISALTPYTFGLINAGHLNKIFA
;
A
#
# COMPACT_ATOMS: atom_id res chain seq x y z
N MET A 1 5.02 22.80 1.58
CA MET A 1 4.92 21.59 2.41
C MET A 1 3.47 21.18 2.64
N ALA A 2 2.62 22.00 3.26
CA ALA A 2 1.20 21.67 3.47
C ALA A 2 0.47 21.21 2.19
N ILE A 3 0.75 21.85 1.05
CA ILE A 3 0.21 21.47 -0.27
C ILE A 3 0.51 20.00 -0.63
N LEU A 4 1.70 19.49 -0.30
CA LEU A 4 2.10 18.10 -0.62
C LEU A 4 1.33 17.06 0.18
N VAL A 5 0.67 17.48 1.26
CA VAL A 5 -0.14 16.63 2.13
C VAL A 5 -1.62 16.80 1.83
N ALA A 6 -2.05 18.05 1.59
CA ALA A 6 -3.43 18.39 1.31
C ALA A 6 -3.89 17.90 -0.07
N VAL A 7 -3.04 18.02 -1.10
CA VAL A 7 -3.43 17.62 -2.46
C VAL A 7 -3.73 16.12 -2.55
N PRO A 8 -2.86 15.19 -2.10
CA PRO A 8 -3.21 13.76 -2.06
C PRO A 8 -4.47 13.47 -1.25
N MET A 9 -4.72 14.21 -0.16
CA MET A 9 -5.93 14.06 0.65
C MET A 9 -7.19 14.39 -0.14
N VAL A 10 -7.16 15.44 -0.96
CA VAL A 10 -8.29 15.82 -1.83
C VAL A 10 -8.57 14.74 -2.87
N PHE A 11 -7.54 14.16 -3.50
CA PHE A 11 -7.72 13.07 -4.46
C PHE A 11 -8.31 11.81 -3.82
N LEU A 12 -7.97 11.54 -2.56
CA LEU A 12 -8.36 10.33 -1.84
C LEU A 12 -9.54 10.55 -0.86
N TYR A 13 -10.22 11.69 -0.93
CA TYR A 13 -11.19 12.10 0.11
C TYR A 13 -12.25 11.03 0.39
N ARG A 14 -12.76 10.37 -0.67
CA ARG A 14 -13.77 9.31 -0.50
C ARG A 14 -13.22 8.08 0.22
N MET A 15 -11.99 7.70 -0.10
CA MET A 15 -11.33 6.57 0.55
C MET A 15 -11.00 6.87 2.01
N ILE A 16 -10.62 8.12 2.32
CA ILE A 16 -10.24 8.55 3.67
C ILE A 16 -11.47 8.70 4.57
N PHE A 17 -12.50 9.41 4.12
CA PHE A 17 -13.64 9.78 4.96
C PHE A 17 -14.82 8.81 4.87
N PHE A 18 -15.11 8.27 3.70
CA PHE A 18 -16.22 7.33 3.49
C PHE A 18 -15.77 5.87 3.48
N GLY A 19 -14.46 5.61 3.52
CA GLY A 19 -13.91 4.25 3.55
C GLY A 19 -14.15 3.49 2.25
N GLU A 20 -14.41 4.19 1.14
CA GLU A 20 -14.61 3.56 -0.15
C GLU A 20 -13.31 2.91 -0.63
N ILE A 21 -13.39 1.64 -1.01
CA ILE A 21 -12.27 0.86 -1.55
C ILE A 21 -12.65 0.43 -2.95
N VAL A 22 -11.73 0.57 -3.90
CA VAL A 22 -11.91 0.02 -5.23
C VAL A 22 -11.76 -1.49 -5.12
N THR A 23 -12.88 -2.21 -5.14
CA THR A 23 -12.88 -3.68 -5.13
C THR A 23 -12.53 -4.18 -6.52
N THR A 24 -11.46 -4.98 -6.61
CA THR A 24 -10.98 -5.57 -7.87
C THR A 24 -11.07 -7.10 -7.79
N ASN A 25 -11.25 -7.77 -8.93
CA ASN A 25 -11.33 -9.23 -9.02
C ASN A 25 -10.14 -9.92 -8.32
N ASP A 26 -8.92 -9.39 -8.48
CA ASP A 26 -7.71 -9.92 -7.85
C ASP A 26 -7.77 -9.91 -6.31
N GLU A 27 -8.40 -8.91 -5.68
CA GLU A 27 -8.60 -8.92 -4.22
C GLU A 27 -9.66 -9.95 -3.81
N LEU A 28 -10.73 -10.09 -4.59
CA LEU A 28 -11.79 -11.07 -4.32
C LEU A 28 -11.25 -12.50 -4.38
N GLU A 29 -10.45 -12.83 -5.39
CA GLU A 29 -9.83 -14.14 -5.57
C GLU A 29 -8.86 -14.52 -4.45
N ARG A 30 -8.34 -13.52 -3.71
CA ARG A 30 -7.43 -13.75 -2.58
C ARG A 30 -8.14 -14.16 -1.29
N HIS A 31 -9.43 -13.89 -1.12
CA HIS A 31 -10.18 -14.27 0.09
C HIS A 31 -10.11 -15.77 0.43
N PRO A 32 -10.40 -16.71 -0.49
CA PRO A 32 -10.32 -18.14 -0.19
C PRO A 32 -8.88 -18.59 0.14
N ILE A 33 -7.88 -18.00 -0.53
CA ILE A 33 -6.46 -18.27 -0.27
C ILE A 33 -6.08 -17.83 1.15
N ASN A 34 -6.52 -16.65 1.58
CA ASN A 34 -6.31 -16.14 2.94
C ASN A 34 -7.03 -17.01 3.98
N ALA A 35 -8.29 -17.40 3.74
CA ALA A 35 -9.07 -18.23 4.65
C ALA A 35 -8.43 -19.60 4.89
N TRP A 36 -7.93 -20.24 3.82
CA TRP A 36 -7.19 -21.49 3.95
C TRP A 36 -5.90 -21.32 4.77
N ARG A 37 -5.11 -20.27 4.47
CA ARG A 37 -3.88 -19.97 5.20
C ARG A 37 -4.16 -19.78 6.68
N ASP A 38 -5.16 -18.97 7.01
CA ASP A 38 -5.49 -18.64 8.40
C ASP A 38 -5.99 -19.87 9.15
N GLY A 39 -6.76 -20.75 8.48
CA GLY A 39 -7.12 -22.07 9.00
C GLY A 39 -5.90 -22.95 9.28
N TYR A 40 -4.95 -23.05 8.34
CA TYR A 40 -3.73 -23.83 8.53
C TYR A 40 -2.88 -23.33 9.71
N VAL A 41 -2.67 -22.01 9.78
CA VAL A 41 -1.90 -21.37 10.86
C VAL A 41 -2.56 -21.61 12.21
N SER A 42 -3.90 -21.53 12.29
CA SER A 42 -4.63 -21.79 13.54
C SER A 42 -4.52 -23.23 14.06
N GLN A 43 -4.25 -24.20 13.18
CA GLN A 43 -4.16 -25.62 13.53
C GLN A 43 -2.74 -26.09 13.79
N ASN A 44 -1.74 -25.46 13.17
CA ASN A 44 -0.37 -25.96 13.14
C ASN A 44 0.65 -25.00 13.77
N ASP A 45 0.22 -23.80 14.21
CA ASP A 45 1.05 -22.69 14.74
C ASP A 45 2.22 -22.28 13.82
N GLN A 46 2.19 -22.72 12.56
CA GLN A 46 3.21 -22.49 11.56
C GLN A 46 2.58 -21.99 10.27
N ILE A 47 3.34 -21.16 9.56
CA ILE A 47 2.95 -20.70 8.23
C ILE A 47 3.14 -21.86 7.25
N PRO A 48 2.14 -22.18 6.41
CA PRO A 48 2.30 -23.22 5.40
C PRO A 48 3.48 -22.85 4.50
N GLN A 49 4.35 -23.82 4.21
CA GLN A 49 5.47 -23.64 3.27
C GLN A 49 5.08 -24.02 1.84
N TRP A 50 3.99 -24.77 1.69
CA TRP A 50 3.43 -25.23 0.41
C TRP A 50 1.93 -24.95 0.35
N PHE A 51 1.45 -24.40 -0.77
CA PHE A 51 0.02 -24.26 -1.05
C PHE A 51 -0.41 -25.30 -2.08
N PRO A 52 -1.17 -26.35 -1.69
CA PRO A 52 -1.49 -27.47 -2.57
C PRO A 52 -2.58 -27.15 -3.60
N ASN A 53 -3.39 -26.11 -3.36
CA ASN A 53 -4.64 -25.88 -4.10
C ASN A 53 -4.50 -24.95 -5.31
N LEU A 54 -3.31 -24.39 -5.56
CA LEU A 54 -3.05 -23.54 -6.74
C LEU A 54 -1.92 -24.14 -7.58
N PHE A 55 -2.12 -24.20 -8.90
CA PHE A 55 -1.14 -24.69 -9.87
C PHE A 55 -0.56 -26.09 -9.54
N SER A 56 -1.39 -27.00 -9.02
CA SER A 56 -0.97 -28.34 -8.55
C SER A 56 0.04 -28.32 -7.40
N GLY A 57 0.19 -27.19 -6.72
CA GLY A 57 1.14 -26.98 -5.65
C GLY A 57 2.15 -25.90 -5.97
N MET A 58 2.29 -24.91 -5.09
CA MET A 58 3.36 -23.90 -5.20
C MET A 58 3.97 -23.53 -3.82
N PRO A 59 5.23 -23.07 -3.79
CA PRO A 59 5.82 -22.51 -2.59
C PRO A 59 5.03 -21.31 -2.05
N SER A 60 4.87 -21.29 -0.73
CA SER A 60 4.02 -20.31 -0.03
C SER A 60 4.56 -18.88 -0.06
N TYR A 61 5.87 -18.71 -0.22
CA TYR A 61 6.50 -17.39 -0.27
C TYR A 61 6.03 -16.57 -1.49
N GLY A 62 6.02 -17.19 -2.68
CA GLY A 62 5.48 -16.56 -3.89
C GLY A 62 3.95 -16.59 -3.94
N GLY A 63 3.35 -17.61 -3.32
CA GLY A 63 1.91 -17.84 -3.39
C GLY A 63 1.04 -16.98 -2.49
N PHE A 64 1.49 -16.69 -1.28
CA PHE A 64 0.71 -15.91 -0.30
C PHE A 64 1.12 -14.44 -0.22
N ILE A 65 2.25 -14.06 -0.84
CA ILE A 65 2.88 -12.73 -0.70
C ILE A 65 2.92 -12.35 0.79
N TYR A 66 3.52 -13.24 1.59
CA TYR A 66 3.55 -13.10 3.03
C TYR A 66 4.85 -12.46 3.50
N THR A 67 4.78 -11.16 3.80
CA THR A 67 5.89 -10.37 4.35
C THR A 67 5.53 -9.88 5.74
N ASN A 68 5.84 -10.68 6.77
CA ASN A 68 5.59 -10.30 8.17
C ASN A 68 6.78 -9.58 8.84
N GLY A 69 7.76 -9.14 8.05
CA GLY A 69 8.99 -8.52 8.53
C GLY A 69 8.91 -7.04 8.92
N ASP A 70 7.73 -6.41 8.91
CA ASP A 70 7.57 -4.99 9.26
C ASP A 70 7.33 -4.81 10.77
N PRO A 71 8.34 -4.37 11.55
CA PRO A 71 8.20 -4.19 12.99
C PRO A 71 7.27 -3.02 13.35
N THR A 72 6.99 -2.11 12.40
CA THR A 72 6.13 -0.95 12.62
C THR A 72 4.65 -1.25 12.34
N LYS A 73 4.34 -2.42 11.76
CA LYS A 73 3.00 -2.79 11.29
C LYS A 73 1.91 -2.60 12.34
N LEU A 74 2.19 -2.94 13.59
CA LEU A 74 1.26 -2.81 14.71
C LEU A 74 0.89 -1.35 15.02
N LEU A 75 1.89 -0.47 15.09
CA LEU A 75 1.68 0.97 15.30
C LEU A 75 1.07 1.63 14.07
N ARG A 76 1.58 1.32 12.88
CA ARG A 76 1.06 1.84 11.60
C ARG A 76 -0.41 1.53 11.45
N ASN A 77 -0.84 0.29 11.73
CA ASN A 77 -2.24 -0.09 11.60
C ASN A 77 -3.16 0.55 12.66
N LYS A 78 -2.62 0.92 13.83
CA LYS A 78 -3.39 1.67 14.83
C LYS A 78 -3.65 3.11 14.40
N VAL A 79 -2.64 3.77 13.82
CA VAL A 79 -2.74 5.18 13.39
C VAL A 79 -3.44 5.30 12.03
N LEU A 80 -3.06 4.46 11.07
CA LEU A 80 -3.61 4.42 9.71
C LEU A 80 -4.63 3.28 9.63
N TYR A 81 -5.79 3.48 10.27
CA TYR A 81 -6.77 2.43 10.51
C TYR A 81 -7.58 2.03 9.26
N ASN A 82 -7.67 2.89 8.24
CA ASN A 82 -8.33 2.57 6.98
C ASN A 82 -7.36 2.57 5.77
N PRO A 83 -7.69 1.89 4.66
CA PRO A 83 -6.83 1.85 3.48
C PRO A 83 -6.56 3.24 2.87
N GLY A 84 -7.55 4.13 2.87
CA GLY A 84 -7.41 5.50 2.37
C GLY A 84 -6.32 6.29 3.09
N LEU A 85 -6.30 6.26 4.42
CA LEU A 85 -5.26 6.89 5.25
C LEU A 85 -3.89 6.28 5.02
N LYS A 86 -3.80 4.95 4.84
CA LYS A 86 -2.54 4.28 4.51
C LYS A 86 -2.00 4.80 3.18
N ILE A 87 -2.81 4.74 2.13
CA ILE A 87 -2.41 5.21 0.79
C ILE A 87 -1.99 6.68 0.87
N TRP A 88 -2.84 7.54 1.44
CA TRP A 88 -2.55 8.96 1.63
C TRP A 88 -1.20 9.22 2.32
N PHE A 89 -0.91 8.47 3.39
CA PHE A 89 0.35 8.60 4.12
C PHE A 89 1.56 8.34 3.20
N TYR A 90 1.55 7.26 2.40
CA TYR A 90 2.65 6.93 1.50
C TYR A 90 2.78 7.93 0.33
N LEU A 91 1.68 8.42 -0.23
CA LEU A 91 1.72 9.49 -1.25
C LEU A 91 2.29 10.79 -0.68
N ALA A 92 1.84 11.20 0.51
CA ALA A 92 2.34 12.37 1.19
C ALA A 92 3.84 12.23 1.54
N LEU A 93 4.25 11.05 2.02
CA LEU A 93 5.65 10.74 2.30
C LEU A 93 6.52 10.79 1.04
N SER A 94 6.04 10.24 -0.08
CA SER A 94 6.71 10.34 -1.39
C SER A 94 6.89 11.80 -1.82
N GLY A 95 5.84 12.61 -1.72
CA GLY A 95 5.91 14.03 -2.05
C GLY A 95 6.88 14.81 -1.16
N VAL A 96 6.77 14.67 0.16
CA VAL A 96 7.64 15.36 1.11
C VAL A 96 9.09 14.91 0.95
N GLY A 97 9.33 13.60 0.82
CA GLY A 97 10.66 13.03 0.60
C GLY A 97 11.29 13.56 -0.69
N MET A 98 10.54 13.58 -1.79
CA MET A 98 11.00 14.13 -3.07
C MET A 98 11.29 15.62 -2.97
N PHE A 99 10.47 16.39 -2.26
CA PHE A 99 10.73 17.81 -2.06
C PHE A 99 12.04 18.03 -1.29
N VAL A 100 12.25 17.31 -0.19
CA VAL A 100 13.49 17.38 0.59
C VAL A 100 14.69 17.02 -0.29
N LEU A 101 14.61 15.91 -1.05
CA LEU A 101 15.66 15.49 -1.97
C LEU A 101 16.00 16.56 -3.00
N LEU A 102 15.00 17.11 -3.70
CA LEU A 102 15.21 18.16 -4.71
C LEU A 102 15.81 19.42 -4.10
N ARG A 103 15.44 19.76 -2.85
CA ARG A 103 16.03 20.90 -2.13
C ARG A 103 17.48 20.65 -1.73
N LEU A 104 17.83 19.42 -1.35
CA LEU A 104 19.22 19.05 -1.05
C LEU A 104 20.12 19.10 -2.29
N ILE A 105 19.58 18.80 -3.46
CA ILE A 105 20.29 18.89 -4.75
C ILE A 105 20.39 20.35 -5.27
N GLY A 106 19.77 21.32 -4.57
CA GLY A 106 19.86 22.74 -4.92
C GLY A 106 18.81 23.21 -5.93
N ILE A 107 17.79 22.40 -6.25
CA ILE A 107 16.72 22.79 -7.16
C ILE A 107 15.87 23.92 -6.56
N SER A 108 15.45 24.87 -7.40
CA SER A 108 14.62 26.01 -6.98
C SER A 108 13.35 25.54 -6.24
N ARG A 109 12.88 26.33 -5.27
CA ARG A 109 11.74 25.96 -4.42
C ARG A 109 10.48 25.62 -5.22
N ASN A 110 10.21 26.38 -6.29
CA ASN A 110 9.02 26.20 -7.12
C ASN A 110 9.14 24.91 -7.95
N SER A 111 10.28 24.70 -8.61
CA SER A 111 10.53 23.48 -9.38
C SER A 111 10.49 22.23 -8.48
N ALA A 112 11.05 22.32 -7.28
CA ALA A 112 11.00 21.25 -6.29
C ALA A 112 9.56 20.94 -5.84
N LEU A 113 8.72 21.96 -5.68
CA LEU A 113 7.30 21.78 -5.35
C LEU A 113 6.54 21.04 -6.46
N PHE A 114 6.74 21.42 -7.72
CA PHE A 114 6.10 20.73 -8.85
C PHE A 114 6.60 19.30 -9.01
N GLY A 115 7.91 19.07 -8.94
CA GLY A 115 8.48 17.72 -9.04
C GLY A 115 8.02 16.79 -7.91
N SER A 116 7.88 17.31 -6.69
CA SER A 116 7.35 16.55 -5.56
C SER A 116 5.85 16.25 -5.68
N LEU A 117 5.05 17.17 -6.22
CA LEU A 117 3.64 16.91 -6.50
C LEU A 117 3.46 15.80 -7.54
N ILE A 118 4.27 15.79 -8.60
CA ILE A 118 4.27 14.73 -9.61
C ILE A 118 4.64 13.38 -8.99
N SER A 119 5.65 13.34 -8.10
CA SER A 119 6.01 12.13 -7.37
C SER A 119 4.86 11.63 -6.49
N ALA A 120 4.21 12.53 -5.75
CA ALA A 120 3.10 12.19 -4.86
C ALA A 120 1.86 11.68 -5.62
N LEU A 121 1.63 12.16 -6.84
CA LEU A 121 0.44 11.86 -7.65
C LEU A 121 0.75 11.05 -8.91
N THR A 122 1.82 10.26 -8.89
CA THR A 122 2.19 9.47 -10.08
C THR A 122 1.02 8.57 -10.52
N PRO A 123 0.68 8.55 -11.84
CA PRO A 123 -0.42 7.71 -12.35
C PRO A 123 -0.26 6.23 -12.02
N TYR A 124 0.98 5.76 -11.88
CA TYR A 124 1.28 4.38 -11.51
C TYR A 124 0.60 3.97 -10.20
N THR A 125 0.63 4.84 -9.18
CA THR A 125 0.04 4.53 -7.88
C THR A 125 -1.48 4.45 -7.97
N PHE A 126 -2.12 5.33 -8.76
CA PHE A 126 -3.57 5.23 -9.01
C PHE A 126 -3.94 3.96 -9.79
N GLY A 127 -3.09 3.53 -10.74
CA GLY A 127 -3.24 2.24 -11.41
C GLY A 127 -3.19 1.06 -10.43
N LEU A 128 -2.25 1.09 -9.46
CA LEU A 128 -2.17 0.08 -8.40
C LEU A 128 -3.40 0.09 -7.47
N ILE A 129 -3.91 1.27 -7.12
CA ILE A 129 -5.14 1.41 -6.32
C ILE A 129 -6.32 0.77 -7.07
N ASN A 130 -6.47 1.10 -8.35
CA ASN A 130 -7.56 0.57 -9.18
C ASN A 130 -7.44 -0.95 -9.39
N ALA A 131 -6.22 -1.49 -9.42
CA ALA A 131 -5.96 -2.91 -9.55
C ALA A 131 -6.00 -3.67 -8.20
N GLY A 132 -6.29 -3.01 -7.08
CA GLY A 132 -6.30 -3.67 -5.75
C GLY A 132 -4.92 -4.09 -5.25
N HIS A 133 -3.84 -3.60 -5.86
CA HIS A 133 -2.46 -3.99 -5.56
C HIS A 133 -1.83 -3.15 -4.43
N LEU A 134 -2.59 -2.89 -3.36
CA LEU A 134 -2.19 -1.95 -2.29
C LEU A 134 -0.92 -2.38 -1.55
N ASN A 135 -0.64 -3.68 -1.47
CA ASN A 135 0.59 -4.18 -0.84
C ASN A 135 1.86 -3.66 -1.54
N LYS A 136 1.81 -3.37 -2.84
CA LYS A 136 2.96 -2.78 -3.58
C LYS A 136 3.19 -1.30 -3.24
N ILE A 137 2.18 -0.62 -2.69
CA ILE A 137 2.28 0.77 -2.24
C ILE A 137 2.85 0.82 -0.81
N PHE A 138 2.57 -0.20 0.00
CA PHE A 138 2.95 -0.25 1.42
C PHE A 138 4.28 -0.93 1.70
N ALA A 139 4.76 -1.76 0.78
CA ALA A 139 6.00 -2.52 0.88
C ALA A 139 7.25 -1.67 0.65
#